data_AF-A0A8H7N4Q9-F1
#
_entry.id   AF-A0A8H7N4Q9-F1
#
_cell.length_a   1.000
_cell.length_b   1.000
_cell.length_c   1.000
_cell.angle_alpha   90.00
_cell.angle_beta   90.00
_cell.angle_gamma   90.00
#
_symmetry.space_group_name_H-M   'P 1'
#
loop_
_entity.id
_entity.type
_entity.pdbx_description
1 polymer ?
#
loop_
_entity_poly.entity_id
_entity_poly.type
_entity_poly.pdbx_seq_one_letter_code
_entity_poly.pdbx_strand_id
1 'polypeptide(L)'
;MLFEALSTVEGKEKILPAALRDHSDFRDTRIREYMWKTTQVPGQAGVENVEATLLENHAHLRGIVDDSIASSNLHRSEAAWNCLVHTPVLRRAISRFASLEVEPISSAQILPAFRPLSRTGDQTPSRPPNASVSDASSVSGLGLGTPNTRLSAATLSVHNMVDFVVVLRPKEELQNLIGTFLDRQPYTMPTVNQTIYEPLRTRPAPIFIETKTSSGNMDTANVQLGVWVAAWHQRMRSIIALGEEQIR
;
A
#
# COMPACT_ATOMS: atom_id res chain seq x y z
N MET A 1 -20.94 -11.28 -10.34
CA MET A 1 -20.66 -9.95 -9.73
C MET A 1 -19.15 -9.68 -9.61
N LEU A 2 -18.39 -10.11 -8.57
CA LEU A 2 -16.92 -9.88 -8.53
C LEU A 2 -16.11 -10.99 -9.20
N PHE A 3 -16.33 -12.25 -8.82
CA PHE A 3 -15.63 -13.41 -9.39
C PHE A 3 -15.75 -13.46 -10.92
N GLU A 4 -16.96 -13.23 -11.42
CA GLU A 4 -17.25 -13.14 -12.85
C GLU A 4 -16.47 -12.00 -13.53
N ALA A 5 -16.44 -10.81 -12.94
CA ALA A 5 -15.66 -9.70 -13.50
C ALA A 5 -14.15 -10.01 -13.51
N LEU A 6 -13.64 -10.68 -12.48
CA LEU A 6 -12.25 -11.15 -12.44
C LEU A 6 -11.98 -12.20 -13.51
N SER A 7 -12.89 -13.15 -13.70
CA SER A 7 -12.80 -14.20 -14.72
C SER A 7 -12.85 -13.60 -16.15
N THR A 8 -13.70 -12.59 -16.38
CA THR A 8 -13.73 -11.83 -17.64
C THR A 8 -12.38 -11.13 -17.89
N VAL A 9 -11.78 -10.52 -16.87
CA VAL A 9 -10.46 -9.88 -16.98
C VAL A 9 -9.36 -10.92 -17.24
N GLU A 10 -9.39 -12.06 -16.55
CA GLU A 10 -8.48 -13.19 -16.76
C GLU A 10 -8.58 -13.74 -18.20
N GLY A 11 -9.81 -13.92 -18.70
CA GLY A 11 -10.11 -14.29 -20.08
C GLY A 11 -9.80 -13.19 -21.10
N LYS A 12 -9.43 -11.99 -20.65
CA LYS A 12 -9.17 -10.79 -21.45
C LYS A 12 -10.38 -10.34 -22.28
N GLU A 13 -11.59 -10.68 -21.84
CA GLU A 13 -12.82 -10.39 -22.55
C GLU A 13 -13.27 -8.95 -22.28
N LYS A 14 -13.59 -8.18 -23.33
CA LYS A 14 -14.17 -6.83 -23.24
C LYS A 14 -13.40 -5.86 -22.30
N ILE A 15 -12.08 -6.00 -22.22
CA ILE A 15 -11.21 -5.16 -21.39
C ILE A 15 -10.80 -3.85 -22.09
N LEU A 16 -10.76 -3.84 -23.43
CA LEU A 16 -10.31 -2.69 -24.22
C LEU A 16 -11.48 -1.77 -24.60
N PRO A 17 -11.39 -0.44 -24.40
CA PRO A 17 -12.38 0.51 -24.90
C PRO A 17 -12.47 0.51 -26.42
N ALA A 18 -13.68 0.50 -26.99
CA ALA A 18 -13.90 0.52 -28.44
C ALA A 18 -13.22 1.70 -29.14
N ALA A 19 -13.19 2.87 -28.50
CA ALA A 19 -12.59 4.09 -29.04
C ALA A 19 -11.07 3.98 -29.32
N LEU A 20 -10.38 3.02 -28.71
CA LEU A 20 -8.95 2.82 -28.93
C LEU A 20 -8.64 1.81 -30.04
N ARG A 21 -9.65 1.29 -30.74
CA ARG A 21 -9.51 0.23 -31.75
C ARG A 21 -8.60 0.63 -32.91
N ASP A 22 -8.69 1.88 -33.36
CA ASP A 22 -7.89 2.40 -34.47
C ASP A 22 -6.57 3.05 -34.01
N HIS A 23 -6.32 3.12 -32.71
CA HIS A 23 -5.14 3.76 -32.14
C HIS A 23 -3.87 2.93 -32.42
N SER A 24 -2.75 3.59 -32.71
CA SER A 24 -1.50 2.96 -33.17
C SER A 24 -0.97 1.88 -32.22
N ASP A 25 -1.14 2.09 -30.91
CA ASP A 25 -0.67 1.19 -29.86
C ASP A 25 -1.39 -0.17 -29.83
N PHE A 26 -2.53 -0.31 -30.52
CA PHE A 26 -3.36 -1.52 -30.51
C PHE A 26 -3.35 -2.28 -31.84
N ARG A 27 -2.32 -2.09 -32.66
CA ARG A 27 -2.14 -2.80 -33.95
C ARG A 27 -1.52 -4.20 -33.84
N ASP A 28 -1.34 -4.71 -32.62
CA ASP A 28 -0.73 -6.02 -32.37
C ASP A 28 -1.68 -7.17 -32.76
N THR A 29 -1.17 -8.16 -33.50
CA THR A 29 -1.95 -9.32 -34.00
C THR A 29 -2.48 -10.23 -32.89
N ARG A 30 -1.98 -10.08 -31.66
CA ARG A 30 -2.46 -10.79 -30.46
C ARG A 30 -3.76 -10.21 -29.92
N ILE A 31 -4.12 -8.99 -30.29
CA ILE A 31 -5.38 -8.37 -29.86
C ILE A 31 -6.53 -8.98 -30.68
N ARG A 32 -7.51 -9.55 -29.99
CA ARG A 32 -8.64 -10.27 -30.60
C ARG A 32 -9.94 -9.49 -30.47
N GLU A 33 -10.88 -9.75 -31.37
CA GLU A 33 -12.14 -9.00 -31.44
C GLU A 33 -12.93 -9.04 -30.11
N TYR A 34 -12.93 -10.19 -29.43
CA TYR A 34 -13.62 -10.37 -28.16
C TYR A 34 -13.02 -9.55 -27.00
N MET A 35 -11.79 -9.04 -27.14
CA MET A 35 -11.13 -8.21 -26.12
C MET A 35 -11.67 -6.78 -26.09
N TRP A 36 -12.36 -6.35 -27.14
CA TRP A 36 -12.96 -5.02 -27.25
C TRP A 36 -14.36 -4.97 -26.64
N LYS A 37 -14.68 -3.87 -25.97
CA LYS A 37 -16.06 -3.54 -25.59
C LYS A 37 -16.87 -3.23 -26.85
N THR A 38 -18.14 -3.63 -26.86
CA THR A 38 -19.07 -3.28 -27.95
C THR A 38 -19.48 -1.81 -27.85
N THR A 39 -19.44 -1.08 -28.95
CA THR A 39 -19.91 0.31 -29.05
C THR A 39 -21.42 0.35 -28.77
N GLN A 40 -21.87 1.08 -27.75
CA GLN A 40 -23.30 1.34 -27.56
C GLN A 40 -23.79 2.39 -28.58
N VAL A 41 -25.05 2.23 -29.00
CA VAL A 41 -25.72 2.89 -30.13
C VAL A 41 -25.68 4.43 -30.06
N PRO A 42 -25.59 5.17 -31.19
CA PRO A 42 -25.48 6.63 -31.23
C PRO A 42 -26.79 7.30 -30.80
N GLY A 43 -26.72 8.29 -29.90
CA GLY A 43 -27.88 9.10 -29.52
C GLY A 43 -27.76 9.92 -28.24
N GLN A 44 -26.67 9.82 -27.47
CA GLN A 44 -26.49 10.60 -26.24
C GLN A 44 -25.42 11.67 -26.43
N ALA A 45 -25.83 12.95 -26.40
CA ALA A 45 -24.94 14.09 -26.27
C ALA A 45 -24.07 13.91 -25.01
N GLY A 46 -22.84 13.44 -25.20
CA GLY A 46 -21.97 12.95 -24.12
C GLY A 46 -20.87 12.00 -24.58
N VAL A 47 -21.03 11.36 -25.76
CA VAL A 47 -20.05 10.41 -26.33
C VAL A 47 -18.69 11.06 -26.62
N GLU A 48 -18.66 12.28 -27.18
CA GLU A 48 -17.40 12.98 -27.51
C GLU A 48 -16.54 13.28 -26.27
N ASN A 49 -17.18 13.65 -25.16
CA ASN A 49 -16.48 13.91 -23.90
C ASN A 49 -15.91 12.61 -23.31
N VAL A 50 -16.64 11.50 -23.42
CA VAL A 50 -16.17 10.17 -22.98
C VAL A 50 -14.99 9.69 -23.82
N GLU A 51 -15.02 9.87 -25.14
CA GLU A 51 -13.92 9.48 -26.03
C GLU A 51 -12.66 10.32 -25.80
N ALA A 52 -12.79 11.64 -25.69
CA ALA A 52 -11.67 12.52 -25.34
C ALA A 52 -11.04 12.13 -23.99
N THR A 53 -11.89 11.87 -22.98
CA THR A 53 -11.44 11.38 -21.67
C THR A 53 -10.73 10.03 -21.78
N LEU A 54 -11.19 9.11 -22.64
CA LEU A 54 -10.55 7.82 -22.87
C LEU A 54 -9.17 7.96 -23.54
N LEU A 55 -9.04 8.84 -24.52
CA LEU A 55 -7.79 9.12 -25.21
C LEU A 55 -6.76 9.78 -24.29
N GLU A 56 -7.18 10.80 -23.53
CA GLU A 56 -6.36 11.38 -22.47
C GLU A 56 -5.95 10.28 -21.47
N ASN A 57 -6.89 9.38 -21.16
CA ASN A 57 -6.61 8.33 -20.22
C ASN A 57 -5.55 7.34 -20.70
N HIS A 58 -5.64 6.98 -21.99
CA HIS A 58 -4.68 6.14 -22.69
C HIS A 58 -3.30 6.80 -22.75
N ALA A 59 -3.23 8.09 -23.14
CA ALA A 59 -1.97 8.83 -23.22
C ALA A 59 -1.24 8.86 -21.86
N HIS A 60 -1.96 9.05 -20.76
CA HIS A 60 -1.37 9.00 -19.43
C HIS A 60 -0.82 7.60 -19.08
N LEU A 61 -1.57 6.53 -19.38
CA LEU A 61 -1.10 5.16 -19.17
C LEU A 61 0.12 4.83 -20.03
N ARG A 62 0.16 5.35 -21.27
CA ARG A 62 1.31 5.23 -22.16
C ARG A 62 2.56 5.90 -21.56
N GLY A 63 2.40 7.12 -21.01
CA GLY A 63 3.50 7.80 -20.31
C GLY A 63 4.08 6.99 -19.15
N ILE A 64 3.22 6.36 -18.34
CA ILE A 64 3.65 5.45 -17.26
C ILE A 64 4.44 4.25 -17.81
N VAL A 65 4.00 3.68 -18.95
CA VAL A 65 4.73 2.58 -19.61
C VAL A 65 6.11 3.05 -20.06
N ASP A 66 6.21 4.22 -20.67
CA ASP A 66 7.49 4.79 -21.11
C ASP A 66 8.42 5.05 -19.92
N ASP A 67 7.90 5.60 -18.82
CA ASP A 67 8.64 5.79 -17.57
C ASP A 67 9.10 4.47 -16.95
N SER A 68 8.30 3.40 -17.06
CA SER A 68 8.68 2.07 -16.59
C SER A 68 9.83 1.46 -17.41
N ILE A 69 9.80 1.63 -18.73
CA ILE A 69 10.87 1.18 -19.64
C ILE A 69 12.15 1.97 -19.35
N ALA A 70 12.06 3.29 -19.25
CA ALA A 70 13.20 4.14 -18.91
C ALA A 70 13.78 3.79 -17.54
N SER A 71 12.93 3.54 -16.54
CA SER A 71 13.37 3.15 -15.19
C SER A 71 14.09 1.81 -15.18
N SER A 72 13.62 0.85 -16.00
CA SER A 72 14.28 -0.44 -16.17
C SER A 72 15.65 -0.31 -16.83
N ASN A 73 15.73 0.42 -17.96
CA ASN A 73 16.97 0.61 -18.72
C ASN A 73 18.06 1.35 -17.93
N LEU A 74 17.64 2.28 -17.06
CA LEU A 74 18.56 3.02 -16.19
C LEU A 74 18.87 2.31 -14.87
N HIS A 75 18.32 1.11 -14.65
CA HIS A 75 18.45 0.37 -13.38
C HIS A 75 18.13 1.22 -12.15
N ARG A 76 17.03 1.99 -12.23
CA ARG A 76 16.61 2.88 -11.15
C ARG A 76 16.34 2.12 -9.85
N SER A 77 16.58 2.78 -8.73
CA SER A 77 16.29 2.25 -7.39
C SER A 77 14.79 2.05 -7.16
N GLU A 78 14.44 1.23 -6.17
CA GLU A 78 13.05 1.00 -5.73
C GLU A 78 12.33 2.32 -5.40
N ALA A 79 13.00 3.23 -4.68
CA ALA A 79 12.44 4.55 -4.39
C ALA A 79 12.11 5.37 -5.66
N ALA A 80 12.95 5.28 -6.69
CA ALA A 80 12.68 5.96 -7.96
C ALA A 80 11.52 5.30 -8.74
N TRP A 81 11.41 3.97 -8.70
CA TRP A 81 10.23 3.24 -9.21
C TRP A 81 8.95 3.64 -8.48
N ASN A 82 9.02 3.78 -7.14
CA ASN A 82 7.92 4.24 -6.31
C ASN A 82 7.40 5.60 -6.74
N CYS A 83 8.30 6.55 -7.01
CA CYS A 83 7.93 7.89 -7.45
C CYS A 83 7.43 7.95 -8.89
N LEU A 84 8.14 7.34 -9.84
CA LEU A 84 7.94 7.55 -11.27
C LEU A 84 6.94 6.59 -11.91
N VAL A 85 6.73 5.42 -11.31
CA VAL A 85 5.89 4.36 -11.90
C VAL A 85 4.76 3.96 -10.96
N HIS A 86 5.08 3.50 -9.75
CA HIS A 86 4.06 2.94 -8.86
C HIS A 86 3.08 4.01 -8.34
N THR A 87 3.55 5.19 -7.95
CA THR A 87 2.67 6.27 -7.50
C THR A 87 1.66 6.69 -8.59
N PRO A 88 2.07 7.00 -9.84
CA PRO A 88 1.12 7.27 -10.92
C PRO A 88 0.13 6.12 -11.19
N VAL A 89 0.60 4.88 -11.24
CA VAL A 89 -0.26 3.69 -11.44
C VAL A 89 -1.32 3.59 -10.35
N LEU A 90 -0.90 3.67 -9.09
CA LEU A 90 -1.80 3.53 -7.94
C LEU A 90 -2.83 4.66 -7.91
N ARG A 91 -2.40 5.93 -8.05
CA ARG A 91 -3.31 7.09 -8.13
C ARG A 91 -4.34 6.91 -9.24
N ARG A 92 -3.93 6.39 -10.38
CA ARG A 92 -4.85 6.12 -11.49
C ARG A 92 -5.84 5.01 -11.15
N ALA A 93 -5.38 3.90 -10.58
CA ALA A 93 -6.23 2.77 -10.22
C ALA A 93 -7.37 3.18 -9.27
N ILE A 94 -7.09 4.10 -8.33
CA ILE A 94 -8.07 4.57 -7.36
C ILE A 94 -8.80 5.87 -7.74
N SER A 95 -8.41 6.53 -8.84
CA SER A 95 -8.94 7.87 -9.23
C SER A 95 -10.46 7.98 -9.33
N ARG A 96 -11.16 6.86 -9.60
CA ARG A 96 -12.63 6.80 -9.66
C ARG A 96 -13.30 6.87 -8.29
N PHE A 97 -12.55 6.64 -7.21
CA PHE A 97 -13.05 6.63 -5.84
C PHE A 97 -12.66 7.92 -5.15
N ALA A 98 -13.58 8.90 -5.15
CA ALA A 98 -13.32 10.23 -4.60
C ALA A 98 -12.88 10.23 -3.13
N SER A 99 -13.22 9.20 -2.36
CA SER A 99 -12.87 9.05 -0.95
C SER A 99 -11.57 8.28 -0.71
N LEU A 100 -10.91 7.74 -1.73
CA LEU A 100 -9.66 7.00 -1.57
C LEU A 100 -8.48 7.85 -2.01
N GLU A 101 -7.36 7.71 -1.30
CA GLU A 101 -6.07 8.28 -1.67
C GLU A 101 -4.97 7.25 -1.47
N VAL A 102 -3.90 7.36 -2.24
CA VAL A 102 -2.68 6.56 -2.05
C VAL A 102 -1.66 7.45 -1.37
N GLU A 103 -1.17 6.99 -0.22
CA GLU A 103 -0.19 7.68 0.60
C GLU A 103 1.13 6.90 0.59
N PRO A 104 2.25 7.50 0.16
CA PRO A 104 3.58 6.94 0.36
C PRO A 104 3.93 6.96 1.85
N ILE A 105 4.33 5.82 2.40
CA ILE A 105 4.55 5.64 3.84
C ILE A 105 5.90 5.01 4.17
N SER A 106 6.86 5.15 3.25
CA SER A 106 8.25 4.69 3.39
C SER A 106 9.04 5.41 4.49
N SER A 107 8.41 6.28 5.29
CA SER A 107 8.95 6.91 6.50
C SER A 107 8.13 6.61 7.77
N ALA A 108 6.96 5.98 7.64
CA ALA A 108 6.05 5.75 8.75
C ALA A 108 6.53 4.59 9.63
N GLN A 109 6.26 4.70 10.94
CA GLN A 109 6.66 3.68 11.92
C GLN A 109 5.48 3.21 12.74
N ILE A 110 5.44 1.90 13.00
CA ILE A 110 4.48 1.30 13.91
C ILE A 110 4.84 1.70 15.34
N LEU A 111 3.86 2.29 16.04
CA LEU A 111 3.99 2.63 17.46
C LEU A 111 4.33 1.37 18.28
N PRO A 112 5.22 1.47 19.28
CA PRO A 112 5.58 0.33 20.13
C PRO A 112 4.38 -0.43 20.72
N ALA A 113 3.31 0.27 21.10
CA ALA A 113 2.09 -0.31 21.66
C ALA A 113 1.32 -1.26 20.71
N PHE A 114 1.54 -1.15 19.40
CA PHE A 114 0.84 -1.93 18.38
C PHE A 114 1.75 -2.91 17.64
N ARG A 115 3.04 -3.01 18.03
CA ARG A 115 3.94 -3.99 17.42
C ARG A 115 3.47 -5.40 17.78
N PRO A 116 3.42 -6.34 16.81
CA PRO A 116 3.12 -7.72 17.11
C PRO A 116 4.10 -8.25 18.15
N LEU A 117 3.59 -8.83 19.23
CA LEU A 117 4.43 -9.51 20.20
C LEU A 117 5.05 -10.72 19.50
N SER A 118 6.37 -10.73 19.34
CA SER A 118 7.06 -11.97 19.02
C SER A 118 6.72 -12.94 20.16
N ARG A 119 6.12 -14.08 19.82
CA ARG A 119 5.82 -15.14 20.80
C ARG A 119 7.14 -15.77 21.24
N THR A 120 7.90 -15.04 22.05
CA THR A 120 8.99 -15.58 22.83
C THR A 120 8.32 -16.10 24.10
N GLY A 121 8.12 -17.40 24.16
CA GLY A 121 7.87 -18.05 25.44
C GLY A 121 9.10 -17.81 26.30
N ASP A 122 9.04 -16.81 27.17
CA ASP A 122 9.56 -16.89 28.53
C ASP A 122 9.11 -15.64 29.30
N GLN A 123 8.34 -15.90 30.36
CA GLN A 123 8.14 -14.94 31.43
C GLN A 123 9.49 -14.75 32.12
N THR A 124 10.08 -13.56 32.08
CA THR A 124 11.02 -13.13 33.12
C THR A 124 10.76 -11.66 33.48
N PRO A 125 10.82 -11.27 34.77
CA PRO A 125 10.37 -9.95 35.21
C PRO A 125 11.33 -8.83 34.82
N SER A 126 10.74 -7.66 34.61
CA SER A 126 11.32 -6.32 34.41
C SER A 126 12.66 -6.05 35.11
N ARG A 127 13.64 -5.48 34.37
CA ARG A 127 14.82 -4.79 34.90
C ARG A 127 14.91 -3.37 34.29
N PRO A 128 15.24 -2.31 35.07
CA PRO A 128 15.04 -0.92 34.67
C PRO A 128 16.11 -0.41 33.68
N PRO A 129 15.88 0.75 33.02
CA PRO A 129 16.71 1.26 31.95
C PRO A 129 17.91 2.00 32.54
N ASN A 130 19.12 1.52 32.27
CA ASN A 130 20.34 2.31 32.37
C ASN A 130 21.46 1.56 31.62
N ALA A 131 21.73 1.99 30.39
CA ALA A 131 23.07 2.06 29.79
C ALA A 131 22.93 2.51 28.34
N SER A 132 23.24 3.78 28.10
CA SER A 132 23.71 4.23 26.79
C SER A 132 25.03 3.54 26.48
N VAL A 133 25.13 2.92 25.31
CA VAL A 133 26.39 2.71 24.61
C VAL A 133 26.10 2.77 23.12
N SER A 134 26.70 3.77 22.48
CA SER A 134 26.92 3.83 21.04
C SER A 134 27.83 2.67 20.64
N ASP A 135 27.55 2.01 19.52
CA ASP A 135 28.58 1.20 18.85
C ASP A 135 28.55 1.43 17.34
N ALA A 136 29.72 1.83 16.86
CA ALA A 136 30.05 2.13 15.49
C ALA A 136 30.34 0.83 14.72
N SER A 137 29.89 0.77 13.47
CA SER A 137 30.14 -0.34 12.55
C SER A 137 31.55 -0.29 11.97
N SER A 138 32.30 -1.40 12.05
CA SER A 138 33.34 -1.75 11.07
C SER A 138 33.70 -3.26 11.04
N VAL A 139 33.40 -3.87 9.88
CA VAL A 139 34.06 -4.96 9.12
C VAL A 139 34.66 -6.22 9.77
N SER A 140 34.07 -7.34 9.32
CA SER A 140 34.65 -8.56 8.71
C SER A 140 35.55 -9.53 9.50
N GLY A 141 35.08 -10.78 9.60
CA GLY A 141 35.87 -11.98 9.87
C GLY A 141 35.05 -13.27 9.72
N LEU A 142 35.40 -14.09 8.74
CA LEU A 142 34.82 -15.41 8.44
C LEU A 142 35.02 -16.40 9.60
N GLY A 143 33.99 -17.18 9.92
CA GLY A 143 34.06 -18.28 10.91
C GLY A 143 32.84 -19.19 10.86
N LEU A 144 33.10 -20.47 10.60
CA LEU A 144 32.21 -21.56 10.24
C LEU A 144 31.31 -22.05 11.40
N GLY A 145 30.01 -22.25 11.13
CA GLY A 145 29.17 -23.28 11.75
C GLY A 145 28.39 -22.91 13.02
N THR A 146 27.11 -22.55 12.87
CA THR A 146 25.96 -23.04 13.68
C THR A 146 24.66 -22.33 13.22
N PRO A 147 23.57 -23.06 12.93
CA PRO A 147 22.30 -22.45 12.54
C PRO A 147 21.53 -22.03 13.80
N ASN A 148 21.75 -20.81 14.26
CA ASN A 148 20.85 -20.17 15.21
C ASN A 148 20.18 -18.98 14.53
N THR A 149 19.01 -19.24 13.95
CA THR A 149 18.05 -18.23 13.47
C THR A 149 17.46 -17.49 14.67
N ARG A 150 18.29 -16.74 15.39
CA ARG A 150 17.84 -15.69 16.29
C ARG A 150 17.76 -14.42 15.46
N LEU A 151 16.62 -14.23 14.81
CA LEU A 151 16.24 -12.93 14.28
C LEU A 151 16.22 -11.95 15.46
N SER A 152 17.33 -11.22 15.61
CA SER A 152 17.50 -10.20 16.63
C SER A 152 16.37 -9.17 16.50
N ALA A 153 15.65 -8.93 17.59
CA ALA A 153 14.62 -7.90 17.65
C ALA A 153 15.17 -6.48 17.34
N ALA A 154 16.49 -6.30 17.34
CA ALA A 154 17.14 -5.05 16.96
C ALA A 154 17.18 -4.81 15.44
N THR A 155 17.12 -5.85 14.60
CA THR A 155 17.11 -5.68 13.12
C THR A 155 15.72 -5.35 12.54
N LEU A 156 14.66 -5.45 13.34
CA LEU A 156 13.30 -5.08 12.95
C LEU A 156 13.07 -3.55 12.97
N SER A 157 14.00 -2.76 13.52
CA SER A 157 13.77 -1.34 13.76
C SER A 157 13.89 -0.43 12.52
N VAL A 158 14.53 -0.89 11.45
CA VAL A 158 14.73 -0.09 10.22
C VAL A 158 13.97 -0.65 9.03
N HIS A 159 13.70 -1.97 9.02
CA HIS A 159 13.05 -2.66 7.90
C HIS A 159 11.53 -2.81 8.06
N ASN A 160 10.90 -2.37 9.14
CA ASN A 160 9.43 -2.47 9.28
C ASN A 160 8.69 -1.35 8.54
N MET A 161 9.11 -0.98 7.35
CA MET A 161 8.48 0.07 6.55
C MET A 161 7.70 -0.59 5.42
N VAL A 162 6.60 0.05 5.01
CA VAL A 162 5.86 -0.33 3.82
C VAL A 162 5.89 0.85 2.86
N ASP A 163 5.89 0.59 1.56
CA ASP A 163 5.98 1.67 0.55
C ASP A 163 4.74 2.56 0.49
N PHE A 164 3.55 1.95 0.44
CA PHE A 164 2.30 2.68 0.27
C PHE A 164 1.16 2.14 1.13
N VAL A 165 0.15 2.98 1.29
CA VAL A 165 -1.13 2.59 1.86
C VAL A 165 -2.26 3.31 1.14
N VAL A 166 -3.39 2.62 0.97
CA VAL A 166 -4.62 3.24 0.50
C VAL A 166 -5.40 3.71 1.72
N VAL A 167 -5.58 5.01 1.82
CA VAL A 167 -6.32 5.67 2.90
C VAL A 167 -7.72 6.04 2.46
N LEU A 168 -8.66 5.99 3.41
CA LEU A 168 -9.97 6.57 3.27
C LEU A 168 -9.92 8.02 3.75
N ARG A 169 -10.23 8.98 2.87
CA ARG A 169 -10.53 10.36 3.25
C ARG A 169 -11.91 10.40 3.92
N PRO A 170 -11.99 10.61 5.24
CA PRO A 170 -13.27 10.64 5.93
C PRO A 170 -14.10 11.85 5.48
N LYS A 171 -15.41 11.66 5.38
CA LYS A 171 -16.37 12.78 5.24
C LYS A 171 -16.54 13.47 6.60
N GLU A 172 -17.16 14.65 6.61
CA GLU A 172 -17.33 15.51 7.79
C GLU A 172 -17.84 14.76 9.04
N GLU A 173 -18.90 13.97 8.90
CA GLU A 173 -19.46 13.19 10.01
C GLU A 173 -18.43 12.20 10.61
N LEU A 174 -17.80 11.39 9.76
CA LEU A 174 -16.77 10.45 10.20
C LEU A 174 -15.53 11.18 10.76
N GLN A 175 -15.17 12.32 10.17
CA GLN A 175 -14.05 13.13 10.63
C GLN A 175 -14.30 13.67 12.06
N ASN A 176 -15.53 14.10 12.36
CA ASN A 176 -15.92 14.56 13.69
C ASN A 176 -15.93 13.41 14.72
N LEU A 177 -16.42 12.23 14.33
CA LEU A 177 -16.36 11.03 15.16
C LEU A 177 -14.92 10.62 15.46
N ILE A 178 -14.04 10.66 14.44
CA ILE A 178 -12.61 10.40 14.60
C ILE A 178 -12.00 11.43 15.56
N GLY A 179 -12.28 12.72 15.40
CA GLY A 179 -11.79 13.75 16.32
C GLY A 179 -12.19 13.47 17.77
N THR A 180 -13.48 13.25 18.01
CA THR A 180 -14.02 12.93 19.34
C THR A 180 -13.39 11.66 19.94
N PHE A 181 -13.15 10.65 19.12
CA PHE A 181 -12.47 9.42 19.54
C PHE A 181 -11.02 9.70 19.94
N LEU A 182 -10.27 10.47 19.14
CA LEU A 182 -8.87 10.79 19.39
C LEU A 182 -8.67 11.66 20.63
N ASP A 183 -9.60 12.56 20.94
CA ASP A 183 -9.57 13.39 22.16
C ASP A 183 -9.65 12.54 23.44
N ARG A 184 -10.20 11.32 23.36
CA ARG A 184 -10.28 10.37 24.48
C ARG A 184 -9.08 9.42 24.53
N GLN A 185 -8.19 9.43 23.55
CA GLN A 185 -7.02 8.56 23.55
C GLN A 185 -5.90 9.13 24.41
N PRO A 186 -5.03 8.28 24.99
CA PRO A 186 -3.81 8.75 25.62
C PRO A 186 -2.96 9.57 24.63
N TYR A 187 -2.30 10.62 25.12
CA TYR A 187 -1.43 11.50 24.31
C TYR A 187 -0.30 10.76 23.58
N THR A 188 0.03 9.54 23.99
CA THR A 188 1.05 8.68 23.38
C THR A 188 0.54 7.86 22.18
N MET A 189 -0.79 7.82 21.94
CA MET A 189 -1.41 7.06 20.85
C MET A 189 -2.65 7.73 20.21
N PRO A 190 -2.65 9.05 19.94
CA PRO A 190 -3.82 9.74 19.37
C PRO A 190 -3.94 9.47 17.86
N THR A 191 -4.18 8.21 17.48
CA THR A 191 -4.28 7.76 16.08
C THR A 191 -5.37 6.71 15.90
N VAL A 192 -6.05 6.70 14.74
CA VAL A 192 -7.01 5.65 14.37
C VAL A 192 -6.32 4.41 13.78
N ASN A 193 -5.05 4.52 13.40
CA ASN A 193 -4.22 3.43 12.90
C ASN A 193 -3.12 3.07 13.91
N GLN A 194 -2.16 2.25 13.50
CA GLN A 194 -1.04 1.78 14.30
C GLN A 194 0.18 2.72 14.33
N THR A 195 0.06 3.93 13.78
CA THR A 195 1.15 4.91 13.62
C THR A 195 0.67 6.34 13.88
N ILE A 196 1.55 7.20 14.38
CA ILE A 196 1.33 8.66 14.54
C ILE A 196 1.81 9.47 13.35
N TYR A 197 2.21 8.81 12.25
CA TYR A 197 2.49 9.51 11.00
C TYR A 197 1.25 10.33 10.61
N GLU A 198 1.38 11.65 10.55
CA GLU A 198 0.24 12.58 10.49
C GLU A 198 -0.76 12.26 9.38
N PRO A 199 -0.32 11.93 8.14
CA PRO A 199 -1.22 11.51 7.07
C PRO A 199 -2.04 10.26 7.42
N LEU A 200 -1.64 9.43 8.38
CA LEU A 200 -2.39 8.25 8.82
C LEU A 200 -3.06 8.43 10.19
N ARG A 201 -2.87 9.57 10.85
CA ARG A 201 -3.37 9.74 12.22
C ARG A 201 -4.91 9.75 12.29
N THR A 202 -5.54 10.34 11.28
CA THR A 202 -6.99 10.58 11.21
C THR A 202 -7.68 9.93 10.01
N ARG A 203 -6.92 9.27 9.10
CA ARG A 203 -7.46 8.65 7.88
C ARG A 203 -7.38 7.12 7.99
N PRO A 204 -8.49 6.38 8.06
CA PRO A 204 -8.47 4.91 8.12
C PRO A 204 -7.69 4.30 6.95
N ALA A 205 -6.84 3.31 7.23
CA ALA A 205 -5.85 2.84 6.25
C ALA A 205 -5.70 1.30 6.25
N PRO A 206 -6.65 0.55 5.64
CA PRO A 206 -6.69 -0.91 5.74
C PRO A 206 -5.86 -1.65 4.68
N ILE A 207 -5.41 -0.99 3.61
CA ILE A 207 -4.75 -1.63 2.46
C ILE A 207 -3.32 -1.15 2.38
N PHE A 208 -2.38 -2.01 2.75
CA PHE A 208 -0.94 -1.78 2.68
C PHE A 208 -0.37 -2.38 1.40
N ILE A 209 0.58 -1.71 0.76
CA ILE A 209 1.19 -2.14 -0.50
C ILE A 209 2.71 -2.03 -0.35
N GLU A 210 3.37 -3.17 -0.42
CA GLU A 210 4.82 -3.26 -0.51
C GLU A 210 5.20 -3.56 -1.96
N THR A 211 6.19 -2.84 -2.47
CA THR A 211 6.73 -3.06 -3.81
C THR A 211 8.14 -3.61 -3.71
N LYS A 212 8.55 -4.40 -4.70
CA LYS A 212 9.91 -4.89 -4.85
C LYS A 212 10.29 -4.86 -6.31
N THR A 213 11.55 -4.55 -6.60
CA THR A 213 12.12 -4.80 -7.93
C THR A 213 12.13 -6.30 -8.22
N SER A 214 12.32 -6.69 -9.49
CA SER A 214 12.42 -8.10 -9.90
C SER A 214 13.57 -8.87 -9.23
N SER A 215 14.57 -8.16 -8.71
CA SER A 215 15.69 -8.70 -7.94
C SER A 215 15.48 -8.65 -6.41
N GLY A 216 14.35 -8.13 -5.94
CA GLY A 216 14.05 -7.95 -4.53
C GLY A 216 13.69 -9.24 -3.80
N ASN A 217 13.90 -9.25 -2.48
CA ASN A 217 13.55 -10.40 -1.63
C ASN A 217 12.07 -10.35 -1.23
N MET A 218 11.26 -11.18 -1.90
CA MET A 218 9.82 -11.29 -1.63
C MET A 218 9.48 -11.81 -0.23
N ASP A 219 10.28 -12.69 0.36
CA ASP A 219 10.02 -13.20 1.70
C ASP A 219 10.12 -12.09 2.75
N THR A 220 11.12 -11.22 2.59
CA THR A 220 11.28 -10.03 3.44
C THR A 220 10.09 -9.09 3.27
N ALA A 221 9.68 -8.83 2.03
CA ALA A 221 8.51 -8.00 1.71
C ALA A 221 7.21 -8.54 2.35
N ASN A 222 6.99 -9.86 2.27
CA ASN A 222 5.84 -10.52 2.87
C ASN A 222 5.84 -10.40 4.40
N VAL A 223 7.00 -10.54 5.04
CA VAL A 223 7.13 -10.35 6.49
C VAL A 223 6.85 -8.90 6.89
N GLN A 224 7.41 -7.93 6.17
CA GLN A 224 7.17 -6.50 6.41
C GLN A 224 5.68 -6.17 6.32
N LEU A 225 5.03 -6.61 5.25
CA LEU A 225 3.59 -6.42 5.04
C LEU A 225 2.77 -7.11 6.14
N GLY A 226 3.12 -8.35 6.50
CA GLY A 226 2.45 -9.10 7.56
C GLY A 226 2.52 -8.42 8.93
N VAL A 227 3.68 -7.82 9.26
CA VAL A 227 3.86 -7.04 10.50
C VAL A 227 2.95 -5.82 10.52
N TRP A 228 2.85 -5.08 9.40
CA TRP A 228 1.96 -3.92 9.28
C TRP A 228 0.49 -4.30 9.40
N VAL A 229 0.07 -5.35 8.71
CA VAL A 229 -1.30 -5.87 8.79
C VAL A 229 -1.64 -6.30 10.21
N ALA A 230 -0.76 -7.07 10.86
CA ALA A 230 -0.97 -7.54 12.23
C ALA A 230 -1.07 -6.37 13.24
N ALA A 231 -0.23 -5.34 13.09
CA ALA A 231 -0.28 -4.15 13.92
C ALA A 231 -1.56 -3.34 13.71
N TRP A 232 -2.01 -3.21 12.46
CA TRP A 232 -3.29 -2.58 12.14
C TRP A 232 -4.46 -3.34 12.78
N HIS A 233 -4.48 -4.67 12.67
CA HIS A 233 -5.47 -5.51 13.34
C HIS A 233 -5.45 -5.33 14.86
N GLN A 234 -4.27 -5.22 15.47
CA GLN A 234 -4.14 -4.94 16.90
C GLN A 234 -4.79 -3.61 17.28
N ARG A 235 -4.59 -2.55 16.46
CA ARG A 235 -5.26 -1.27 16.70
C ARG A 235 -6.78 -1.39 16.57
N MET A 236 -7.27 -2.05 15.51
CA MET A 236 -8.71 -2.22 15.31
C MET A 236 -9.38 -2.96 16.47
N ARG A 237 -8.73 -4.01 17.01
CA ARG A 237 -9.22 -4.70 18.21
C ARG A 237 -9.30 -3.79 19.43
N SER A 238 -8.29 -2.93 19.63
CA SER A 238 -8.29 -1.93 20.71
C SER A 238 -9.44 -0.93 20.56
N ILE A 239 -9.74 -0.48 19.34
CA ILE A 239 -10.86 0.44 19.08
C ILE A 239 -12.20 -0.24 19.39
N ILE A 240 -12.40 -1.48 18.93
CA ILE A 240 -13.64 -2.24 19.17
C ILE A 240 -13.87 -2.45 20.67
N ALA A 241 -12.83 -2.88 21.41
CA ALA A 241 -12.93 -3.11 22.85
C ALA A 241 -13.34 -1.85 23.63
N LEU A 242 -12.79 -0.69 23.26
CA LEU A 242 -13.17 0.60 23.86
C LEU A 242 -14.65 0.96 23.60
N GLY A 243 -15.17 0.61 22.42
CA GLY A 243 -16.58 0.81 22.09
C GLY A 243 -17.51 -0.10 22.92
N GLU A 244 -17.10 -1.35 23.17
CA GLU A 244 -17.88 -2.29 24.00
C GLU A 244 -17.92 -1.89 25.47
N GLU A 245 -16.82 -1.36 26.02
CA GLU A 245 -16.77 -0.83 27.40
C GLU A 245 -17.65 0.40 27.59
N GLN A 246 -17.87 1.20 26.53
CA GLN A 246 -18.64 2.44 26.60
C GLN A 246 -20.16 2.24 26.51
N ILE A 247 -20.60 1.03 26.14
CA ILE A 247 -22.02 0.61 26.08
C ILE A 247 -22.47 -0.07 27.39
N ARG A 248 -21.53 -0.48 28.25
CA ARG A 248 -21.81 -1.04 29.58
C ARG A 248 -21.88 0.04 30.64
#